data_AF-A0A1Y5HUL9-F1
#
_entry.id   AF-A0A1Y5HUL9-F1
#
_cell.length_a   1.000
_cell.length_b   1.000
_cell.length_c   1.000
_cell.angle_alpha   90.00
_cell.angle_beta   90.00
_cell.angle_gamma   90.00
#
_symmetry.space_group_name_H-M   'P 1'
#
loop_
_entity.id
_entity.type
_entity.pdbx_description
1 polymer ?
#
loop_
_entity_poly.entity_id
_entity_poly.type
_entity_poly.pdbx_seq_one_letter_code
_entity_poly.pdbx_strand_id
1 'polypeptide(L)'
;MPQPRFYQLIQESRQPAMLIRLSDLSFLGNNTLCNELLSSSEEIIEASEFYCDLLSQLRKPLELGLSFFNSEVISDNRIILLSAEIREDYLILYLQEKYSLNLPSHHLVNILDSLGAYVYCKDLNYRYTYANEMVGKLFGQNNRSLIGTLDCDNFDPSSVKTIRDNADRLVIENKQLIQKEEVLFIPNLNEVRTFLSVKQPLIGNNNKVVGLFGISTDITHYKAIEQKLNTILNNVSAYIYIRDTKHRFTYANKMSQNLFQLSMKEINGKTPVDLLGNFNGKEFQRLDLELFKTKKKVEGVEQFITEGKTYYYWTVKAPLFNDEGNIVSLIGMSIDITEQKTLEVELEKTNAKLNTKIDEITQLQATLWEQATQDPLTNLFNRRYFNEISNKEIIKYNRNENPLALLLLDADYFKKVNDVFGHEVGDKVLIKLSQIMIEQCRRSDIVCRFGGEEFVILMPAANQTTAIER
;
A
#
# COMPACT_ATOMS: atom_id res chain seq x y z
N MET A 1 -63.26 61.12 -8.45
CA MET A 1 -64.40 60.35 -8.99
C MET A 1 -64.65 59.16 -8.06
N PRO A 2 -65.89 58.66 -7.90
CA PRO A 2 -66.09 57.39 -7.18
C PRO A 2 -65.26 56.31 -7.88
N GLN A 3 -64.44 55.58 -7.11
CA GLN A 3 -63.68 54.48 -7.69
C GLN A 3 -64.64 53.42 -8.24
N PRO A 4 -64.36 52.82 -9.42
CA PRO A 4 -65.21 51.80 -10.01
C PRO A 4 -65.50 50.67 -9.00
N ARG A 5 -66.73 50.16 -8.98
CA ARG A 5 -67.15 49.07 -8.07
C ARG A 5 -66.22 47.85 -8.14
N PHE A 6 -65.65 47.58 -9.31
CA PHE A 6 -64.72 46.46 -9.55
C PHE A 6 -63.26 46.79 -9.20
N TYR A 7 -62.92 48.05 -8.93
CA TYR A 7 -61.57 48.45 -8.51
C TYR A 7 -61.21 47.83 -7.16
N GLN A 8 -62.13 47.85 -6.20
CA GLN A 8 -61.89 47.20 -4.90
C GLN A 8 -61.76 45.67 -5.04
N LEU A 9 -62.49 45.07 -5.99
CA LEU A 9 -62.45 43.63 -6.27
C LEU A 9 -61.09 43.18 -6.83
N ILE A 10 -60.47 43.98 -7.71
CA ILE A 10 -59.11 43.66 -8.19
C ILE A 10 -58.05 43.85 -7.10
N GLN A 11 -58.22 44.86 -6.21
CA GLN A 11 -57.29 45.09 -5.09
C GLN A 11 -57.30 43.94 -4.08
N GLU A 12 -58.48 43.33 -3.84
CA GLU A 12 -58.63 42.18 -2.93
C GLU A 12 -58.31 40.83 -3.61
N SER A 13 -58.07 40.82 -4.92
CA SER A 13 -57.74 39.61 -5.68
C SER A 13 -56.40 39.01 -5.23
N ARG A 14 -56.38 37.67 -5.06
CA ARG A 14 -55.15 36.90 -4.75
C ARG A 14 -54.30 36.58 -5.99
N GLN A 15 -54.68 37.08 -7.15
CA GLN A 15 -53.94 36.90 -8.40
C GLN A 15 -53.58 38.27 -8.98
N PRO A 16 -52.45 38.40 -9.71
CA PRO A 16 -52.13 39.60 -10.48
C PRO A 16 -53.33 39.98 -11.37
N ALA A 17 -53.91 41.15 -11.14
CA ALA A 17 -55.12 41.58 -11.84
C ALA A 17 -55.05 43.05 -12.24
N MET A 18 -55.65 43.37 -13.37
CA MET A 18 -55.80 44.74 -13.88
C MET A 18 -57.21 44.98 -14.41
N LEU A 19 -57.64 46.24 -14.33
CA LEU A 19 -58.96 46.70 -14.74
C LEU A 19 -58.83 47.72 -15.88
N ILE A 20 -59.57 47.47 -16.96
CA ILE A 20 -59.64 48.33 -18.14
C ILE A 20 -61.10 48.68 -18.39
N ARG A 21 -61.40 49.93 -18.77
CA ARG A 21 -62.74 50.32 -19.22
C ARG A 21 -62.95 49.87 -20.66
N LEU A 22 -64.06 49.21 -20.95
CA LEU A 22 -64.28 48.63 -22.27
C LEU A 22 -64.63 49.70 -23.33
N SER A 23 -65.38 50.74 -22.95
CA SER A 23 -65.84 51.79 -23.87
C SER A 23 -64.72 52.57 -24.57
N ASP A 24 -63.60 52.80 -23.88
CA ASP A 24 -62.48 53.63 -24.36
C ASP A 24 -61.11 52.95 -24.22
N LEU A 25 -61.06 51.70 -23.73
CA LEU A 25 -59.85 50.92 -23.43
C LEU A 25 -58.88 51.65 -22.48
N SER A 26 -59.40 52.57 -21.66
CA SER A 26 -58.59 53.26 -20.65
C SER A 26 -58.23 52.34 -19.49
N PHE A 27 -56.97 52.43 -19.05
CA PHE A 27 -56.51 51.71 -17.88
C PHE A 27 -57.10 52.36 -16.62
N LEU A 28 -57.76 51.56 -15.78
CA LEU A 28 -58.41 52.05 -14.55
C LEU A 28 -57.64 51.69 -13.27
N GLY A 29 -56.70 50.76 -13.37
CA GLY A 29 -55.74 50.41 -12.32
C GLY A 29 -55.50 48.92 -12.16
N ASN A 30 -54.61 48.56 -11.23
CA ASN A 30 -54.17 47.19 -10.97
C ASN A 30 -53.84 46.95 -9.50
N ASN A 31 -53.64 45.68 -9.11
CA ASN A 31 -53.20 45.35 -7.75
C ASN A 31 -51.67 45.28 -7.63
N THR A 32 -51.18 45.24 -6.39
CA THR A 32 -49.73 45.15 -6.08
C THR A 32 -49.07 43.93 -6.71
N LEU A 33 -49.76 42.78 -6.73
CA LEU A 33 -49.27 41.54 -7.36
C LEU A 33 -49.02 41.71 -8.87
N CYS A 34 -49.82 42.53 -9.56
CA CYS A 34 -49.62 42.86 -10.97
C CYS A 34 -48.38 43.75 -11.16
N ASN A 35 -48.19 44.74 -10.29
CA ASN A 35 -46.99 45.58 -10.29
C ASN A 35 -45.71 44.77 -10.03
N GLU A 36 -45.75 43.81 -9.10
CA GLU A 36 -44.65 42.89 -8.84
C GLU A 36 -44.34 42.00 -10.06
N LEU A 37 -45.38 41.44 -10.69
CA LEU A 37 -45.24 40.56 -11.86
C LEU A 37 -44.56 41.28 -13.04
N LEU A 38 -44.99 42.53 -13.30
CA LEU A 38 -44.53 43.35 -14.43
C LEU A 38 -43.34 44.26 -14.07
N SER A 39 -42.86 44.21 -12.82
CA SER A 39 -41.78 45.08 -12.30
C SER A 39 -42.00 46.57 -12.62
N SER A 40 -43.25 47.02 -12.62
CA SER A 40 -43.70 48.34 -13.07
C SER A 40 -44.66 48.95 -12.04
N SER A 41 -44.76 50.28 -11.98
CA SER A 41 -45.79 50.97 -11.20
C SER A 41 -47.04 51.26 -12.04
N GLU A 42 -48.16 51.54 -11.38
CA GLU A 42 -49.46 51.83 -12.01
C GLU A 42 -49.36 52.93 -13.08
N GLU A 43 -48.58 53.99 -12.83
CA GLU A 43 -48.31 55.10 -13.77
C GLU A 43 -47.47 54.70 -15.00
N ILE A 44 -46.68 53.63 -14.92
CA ILE A 44 -45.78 53.18 -15.99
C ILE A 44 -46.47 52.18 -16.92
N ILE A 45 -47.45 51.42 -16.41
CA ILE A 45 -48.11 50.36 -17.18
C ILE A 45 -48.86 50.92 -18.39
N GLU A 46 -49.62 52.00 -18.25
CA GLU A 46 -50.39 52.61 -19.35
C GLU A 46 -49.48 53.06 -20.52
N ALA A 47 -48.23 53.43 -20.23
CA ALA A 47 -47.24 53.84 -21.22
C ALA A 47 -46.28 52.72 -21.64
N SER A 48 -46.45 51.50 -21.14
CA SER A 48 -45.55 50.37 -21.39
C SER A 48 -45.78 49.71 -22.74
N GLU A 49 -44.70 49.16 -23.33
CA GLU A 49 -44.78 48.33 -24.54
C GLU A 49 -45.69 47.10 -24.33
N PHE A 50 -45.67 46.55 -23.11
CA PHE A 50 -46.59 45.49 -22.68
C PHE A 50 -48.06 45.86 -22.85
N TYR A 51 -48.47 47.07 -22.45
CA TYR A 51 -49.87 47.50 -22.54
C TYR A 51 -50.30 47.73 -23.99
N CYS A 52 -49.42 48.26 -24.84
CA CYS A 52 -49.66 48.38 -26.27
C CYS A 52 -49.89 47.01 -26.94
N ASP A 53 -49.02 46.05 -26.64
CA ASP A 53 -49.12 44.68 -27.17
C ASP A 53 -50.37 43.97 -26.65
N LEU A 54 -50.67 44.12 -25.36
CA LEU A 54 -51.89 43.64 -24.74
C LEU A 54 -53.12 44.14 -25.50
N LEU A 55 -53.27 45.46 -25.69
CA LEU A 55 -54.40 46.04 -26.41
C LEU A 55 -54.53 45.49 -27.84
N SER A 56 -53.41 45.26 -28.53
CA SER A 56 -53.42 44.68 -29.87
C SER A 56 -54.03 43.27 -29.90
N GLN A 57 -53.74 42.45 -28.89
CA GLN A 57 -54.23 41.08 -28.79
C GLN A 57 -55.69 41.00 -28.33
N LEU A 58 -56.14 41.97 -27.53
CA LEU A 58 -57.52 42.00 -27.02
C LEU A 58 -58.55 42.40 -28.09
N ARG A 59 -58.15 43.13 -29.15
CA ARG A 59 -59.08 43.63 -30.19
C ARG A 59 -59.94 42.54 -30.83
N LYS A 60 -59.31 41.46 -31.31
CA LYS A 60 -59.99 40.41 -32.06
C LYS A 60 -60.99 39.60 -31.20
N PRO A 61 -60.65 39.19 -29.96
CA PRO A 61 -61.63 38.58 -29.05
C PRO A 61 -62.80 39.50 -28.68
N LEU A 62 -62.55 40.80 -28.50
CA LEU A 62 -63.58 41.79 -28.17
C LEU A 62 -64.56 42.01 -29.32
N GLU A 63 -64.10 42.07 -30.58
CA GLU A 63 -64.96 42.15 -31.77
C GLU A 63 -65.89 40.93 -31.93
N LEU A 64 -65.48 39.77 -31.42
CA LEU A 64 -66.28 38.53 -31.44
C LEU A 64 -67.34 38.47 -30.32
N GLY A 65 -67.43 39.49 -29.45
CA GLY A 65 -68.43 39.57 -28.39
C GLY A 65 -68.26 38.54 -27.27
N LEU A 66 -67.04 38.04 -27.04
CA LEU A 66 -66.75 37.02 -26.03
C LEU A 66 -66.81 37.61 -24.62
N SER A 67 -67.58 36.98 -23.72
CA SER A 67 -67.65 37.38 -22.30
C SER A 67 -66.46 36.92 -21.46
N PHE A 68 -65.75 35.88 -21.91
CA PHE A 68 -64.53 35.37 -21.29
C PHE A 68 -63.60 34.78 -22.35
N PHE A 69 -62.29 35.06 -22.27
CA PHE A 69 -61.30 34.49 -23.19
C PHE A 69 -59.90 34.45 -22.57
N ASN A 70 -59.03 33.61 -23.13
CA ASN A 70 -57.63 33.55 -22.75
C ASN A 70 -56.74 34.05 -23.90
N SER A 71 -55.65 34.73 -23.58
CA SER A 71 -54.62 35.15 -24.54
C SER A 71 -53.21 34.96 -23.96
N GLU A 72 -52.20 34.95 -24.83
CA GLU A 72 -50.79 34.86 -24.44
C GLU A 72 -50.03 36.10 -24.93
N VAL A 73 -49.56 36.93 -23.99
CA VAL A 73 -48.68 38.08 -24.29
C VAL A 73 -47.25 37.72 -23.92
N ILE A 74 -46.31 38.07 -24.80
CA ILE A 74 -44.89 37.90 -24.57
C ILE A 74 -44.32 39.26 -24.18
N SER A 75 -43.60 39.33 -23.06
CA SER A 75 -42.99 40.56 -22.57
C SER A 75 -41.71 40.24 -21.82
N ASP A 76 -40.61 40.95 -22.11
CA ASP A 76 -39.29 40.79 -21.48
C ASP A 76 -38.84 39.32 -21.32
N ASN A 77 -39.00 38.54 -22.40
CA ASN A 77 -38.63 37.12 -22.45
C ASN A 77 -39.46 36.20 -21.52
N ARG A 78 -40.59 36.70 -20.99
CA ARG A 78 -41.59 35.94 -20.22
C ARG A 78 -42.84 35.73 -21.07
N ILE A 79 -43.52 34.60 -20.86
CA ILE A 79 -44.83 34.34 -21.46
C ILE A 79 -45.87 34.55 -20.36
N ILE A 80 -46.78 35.50 -20.56
CA ILE A 80 -47.84 35.82 -19.63
C ILE A 80 -49.16 35.31 -20.21
N LEU A 81 -49.77 34.36 -19.50
CA LEU A 81 -51.13 33.92 -19.74
C LEU A 81 -52.10 34.95 -19.17
N LEU A 82 -53.02 35.38 -20.01
CA LEU A 82 -54.07 36.32 -19.67
C LEU A 82 -55.39 35.58 -19.66
N SER A 83 -56.15 35.72 -18.58
CA SER A 83 -57.56 35.35 -18.52
C SER A 83 -58.39 36.62 -18.41
N ALA A 84 -59.17 36.89 -19.45
CA ALA A 84 -59.98 38.08 -19.60
C ALA A 84 -61.45 37.79 -19.29
N GLU A 85 -62.06 38.59 -18.43
CA GLU A 85 -63.47 38.51 -18.06
C GLU A 85 -64.14 39.88 -18.24
N ILE A 86 -65.21 39.92 -19.04
CA ILE A 86 -65.99 41.15 -19.26
C ILE A 86 -67.19 41.17 -18.31
N ARG A 87 -67.30 42.24 -17.53
CA ARG A 87 -68.45 42.50 -16.66
C ARG A 87 -68.93 43.92 -16.87
N GLU A 88 -70.18 44.07 -17.31
CA GLU A 88 -70.75 45.38 -17.65
C GLU A 88 -69.86 46.11 -18.69
N ASP A 89 -69.34 47.29 -18.34
CA ASP A 89 -68.42 48.10 -19.17
C ASP A 89 -66.95 47.95 -18.74
N TYR A 90 -66.62 46.86 -18.02
CA TYR A 90 -65.29 46.64 -17.47
C TYR A 90 -64.68 45.33 -17.96
N LEU A 91 -63.42 45.40 -18.36
CA LEU A 91 -62.58 44.26 -18.68
C LEU A 91 -61.63 43.99 -17.52
N ILE A 92 -61.81 42.85 -16.85
CA ILE A 92 -60.94 42.38 -15.79
C ILE A 92 -59.96 41.38 -16.41
N LEU A 93 -58.66 41.63 -16.26
CA LEU A 93 -57.62 40.73 -16.74
C LEU A 93 -56.87 40.15 -15.56
N TYR A 94 -56.80 38.83 -15.50
CA TYR A 94 -55.96 38.07 -14.58
C TYR A 94 -54.69 37.63 -15.32
N LEU A 95 -53.53 37.91 -14.74
CA LEU A 95 -52.23 37.60 -15.32
C LEU A 95 -51.59 36.45 -14.56
N GLN A 96 -51.04 35.50 -15.32
CA GLN A 96 -50.27 34.39 -14.78
C GLN A 96 -49.00 34.20 -15.62
N GLU A 97 -47.83 34.23 -14.98
CA GLU A 97 -46.59 33.86 -15.67
C GLU A 97 -46.57 32.37 -15.99
N LYS A 98 -46.31 32.05 -17.25
CA LYS A 98 -46.09 30.69 -17.73
C LYS A 98 -44.59 30.38 -17.65
N TYR A 99 -44.19 29.58 -16.67
CA TYR A 99 -42.82 29.09 -16.57
C TYR A 99 -42.47 28.23 -17.79
N SER A 100 -41.67 28.77 -18.70
CA SER A 100 -41.14 28.01 -19.83
C SER A 100 -39.92 27.20 -19.33
N LEU A 101 -40.16 25.92 -19.01
CA LEU A 101 -39.13 24.95 -18.61
C LEU A 101 -38.15 24.68 -19.78
N ASN A 102 -37.13 25.52 -19.93
CA ASN A 102 -36.02 25.25 -20.85
C ASN A 102 -34.62 25.63 -20.32
N LEU A 103 -34.46 25.89 -19.02
CA LEU A 103 -33.16 25.98 -18.34
C LEU A 103 -33.23 25.24 -16.99
N PRO A 104 -32.21 24.47 -16.59
CA PRO A 104 -32.22 23.81 -15.29
C PRO A 104 -32.29 24.85 -14.17
N SER A 105 -33.28 24.73 -13.29
CA SER A 105 -33.47 25.58 -12.10
C SER A 105 -32.15 25.78 -11.35
N HIS A 106 -31.85 26.99 -10.87
CA HIS A 106 -30.60 27.36 -10.17
C HIS A 106 -30.13 26.32 -9.13
N HIS A 107 -31.06 25.64 -8.46
CA HIS A 107 -30.79 24.53 -7.56
C HIS A 107 -30.07 23.34 -8.21
N LEU A 108 -30.44 22.97 -9.42
CA LEU A 108 -29.85 21.84 -10.16
C LEU A 108 -28.43 22.19 -10.63
N VAL A 109 -28.19 23.44 -11.06
CA VAL A 109 -26.84 23.92 -11.39
C VAL A 109 -25.93 23.84 -10.15
N ASN A 110 -26.39 24.35 -9.01
CA ASN A 110 -25.64 24.27 -7.76
C ASN A 110 -25.37 22.82 -7.32
N ILE A 111 -26.32 21.91 -7.51
CA ILE A 111 -26.11 20.48 -7.24
C ILE A 111 -25.01 19.94 -8.16
N LEU A 112 -25.09 20.17 -9.47
CA LEU A 112 -24.10 19.68 -10.44
C LEU A 112 -22.70 20.29 -10.24
N ASP A 113 -22.59 21.51 -9.73
CA ASP A 113 -21.32 22.13 -9.35
C ASP A 113 -20.75 21.56 -8.04
N SER A 114 -21.62 21.11 -7.12
CA SER A 114 -21.20 20.51 -5.85
C SER A 114 -20.73 19.06 -5.94
N LEU A 115 -20.93 18.38 -7.08
CA LEU A 115 -20.61 16.95 -7.26
C LEU A 115 -19.10 16.63 -7.28
N GLY A 116 -18.21 17.63 -7.33
CA GLY A 116 -16.76 17.39 -7.40
C GLY A 116 -16.32 16.67 -8.67
N ALA A 117 -17.14 16.69 -9.73
CA ALA A 117 -16.91 16.04 -11.01
C ALA A 117 -17.14 17.01 -12.17
N TYR A 118 -16.59 16.69 -13.33
CA TYR A 118 -16.76 17.46 -14.58
C TYR A 118 -18.07 17.04 -15.23
N VAL A 119 -19.09 17.91 -15.19
CA VAL A 119 -20.42 17.61 -15.72
C VAL A 119 -20.68 18.44 -16.97
N TYR A 120 -21.13 17.78 -18.03
CA TYR A 120 -21.43 18.43 -19.31
C TYR A 120 -22.57 17.74 -20.07
N CYS A 121 -23.21 18.50 -20.94
CA CYS A 121 -24.16 18.00 -21.94
C CYS A 121 -23.71 18.41 -23.33
N LYS A 122 -23.98 17.59 -24.33
CA LYS A 122 -23.77 17.92 -25.74
C LYS A 122 -25.01 17.64 -26.58
N ASP A 123 -25.20 18.38 -27.67
CA ASP A 123 -26.23 18.12 -28.67
C ASP A 123 -25.84 16.98 -29.63
N LEU A 124 -26.70 16.69 -30.61
CA LEU A 124 -26.45 15.68 -31.65
C LEU A 124 -25.26 16.01 -32.56
N ASN A 125 -24.81 17.26 -32.58
CA ASN A 125 -23.65 17.72 -33.32
C ASN A 125 -22.39 17.80 -32.44
N TYR A 126 -22.44 17.22 -31.23
CA TYR A 126 -21.35 17.22 -30.24
C TYR A 126 -20.98 18.61 -29.70
N ARG A 127 -21.87 19.60 -29.83
CA ARG A 127 -21.68 20.94 -29.24
C ARG A 127 -22.11 20.95 -27.80
N TYR A 128 -21.33 21.59 -26.93
CA TYR A 128 -21.69 21.72 -25.53
C TYR A 128 -22.99 22.52 -25.36
N THR A 129 -23.97 21.93 -24.68
CA THR A 129 -25.24 22.58 -24.30
C THR A 129 -25.29 22.91 -22.81
N TYR A 130 -24.42 22.28 -22.03
CA TYR A 130 -24.19 22.58 -20.62
C TYR A 130 -22.76 22.21 -20.24
N ALA A 131 -22.15 22.99 -19.36
CA ALA A 131 -20.89 22.67 -18.70
C ALA A 131 -20.89 23.29 -17.31
N ASN A 132 -20.53 22.51 -16.29
CA ASN A 132 -20.44 23.01 -14.93
C ASN A 132 -19.15 23.84 -14.72
N GLU A 133 -19.02 24.51 -13.57
CA GLU A 133 -17.85 25.35 -13.29
C GLU A 133 -16.52 24.60 -13.37
N MET A 134 -16.51 23.32 -12.96
CA MET A 134 -15.29 22.50 -13.02
C MET A 134 -14.80 22.32 -14.45
N VAL A 135 -15.71 22.12 -15.42
CA VAL A 135 -15.33 22.04 -16.84
C VAL A 135 -14.77 23.37 -17.33
N GLY A 136 -15.37 24.50 -16.93
CA GLY A 136 -14.81 25.83 -17.22
C GLY A 136 -13.39 25.99 -16.69
N LYS A 137 -13.17 25.63 -15.41
CA LYS A 137 -11.86 25.66 -14.75
C LYS A 137 -10.84 24.74 -15.43
N LEU A 138 -11.25 23.56 -15.90
CA LEU A 138 -10.37 22.62 -16.63
C LEU A 138 -9.74 23.29 -17.85
N PHE A 139 -10.54 24.01 -18.62
CA PHE A 139 -10.12 24.68 -19.84
C PHE A 139 -9.63 26.13 -19.62
N GLY A 140 -9.65 26.64 -18.40
CA GLY A 140 -9.20 28.00 -18.08
C GLY A 140 -10.13 29.10 -18.63
N GLN A 141 -11.40 28.80 -18.84
CA GLN A 141 -12.38 29.75 -19.40
C GLN A 141 -13.73 29.71 -18.66
N ASN A 142 -14.58 30.69 -18.93
CA ASN A 142 -15.91 30.73 -18.33
C ASN A 142 -16.75 29.54 -18.83
N ASN A 143 -17.44 28.83 -17.94
CA ASN A 143 -18.26 27.69 -18.35
C ASN A 143 -19.38 28.07 -19.34
N ARG A 144 -19.85 29.32 -19.32
CA ARG A 144 -20.83 29.83 -20.29
C ARG A 144 -20.24 30.02 -21.69
N SER A 145 -18.94 30.29 -21.82
CA SER A 145 -18.30 30.44 -23.14
C SER A 145 -18.07 29.10 -23.84
N LEU A 146 -18.19 28.00 -23.12
CA LEU A 146 -18.17 26.65 -23.69
C LEU A 146 -19.45 26.32 -24.45
N ILE A 147 -20.57 26.97 -24.16
CA ILE A 147 -21.86 26.62 -24.75
C ILE A 147 -21.80 26.92 -26.27
N GLY A 148 -22.06 25.90 -27.08
CA GLY A 148 -22.01 25.94 -28.54
C GLY A 148 -20.65 25.54 -29.16
N THR A 149 -19.58 25.45 -28.36
CA THR A 149 -18.25 25.03 -28.83
C THR A 149 -18.19 23.51 -29.00
N LEU A 150 -17.17 23.03 -29.71
CA LEU A 150 -16.87 21.62 -29.91
C LEU A 150 -15.66 21.19 -29.05
N ASP A 151 -15.45 19.88 -28.89
CA ASP A 151 -14.26 19.37 -28.23
C ASP A 151 -12.96 19.80 -28.93
N CYS A 152 -12.98 19.93 -30.26
CA CYS A 152 -11.80 20.34 -31.04
C CYS A 152 -11.33 21.77 -30.77
N ASP A 153 -12.17 22.57 -30.12
CA ASP A 153 -11.80 23.93 -29.73
C ASP A 153 -10.97 23.95 -28.43
N ASN A 154 -11.06 22.88 -27.63
CA ASN A 154 -10.52 22.82 -26.27
C ASN A 154 -9.59 21.63 -25.99
N PHE A 155 -9.57 20.63 -26.87
CA PHE A 155 -8.73 19.44 -26.80
C PHE A 155 -7.88 19.27 -28.05
N ASP A 156 -6.76 18.56 -27.92
CA ASP A 156 -5.94 18.18 -29.07
C ASP A 156 -6.64 17.12 -29.94
N PRO A 157 -6.27 16.97 -31.23
CA PRO A 157 -6.92 16.04 -32.14
C PRO A 157 -6.95 14.57 -31.67
N SER A 158 -5.96 14.12 -30.90
CA SER A 158 -5.92 12.74 -30.40
C SER A 158 -6.92 12.51 -29.27
N SER A 159 -7.06 13.48 -28.35
CA SER A 159 -8.09 13.48 -27.31
C SER A 159 -9.49 13.58 -27.91
N VAL A 160 -9.71 14.45 -28.90
CA VAL A 160 -11.01 14.58 -29.61
C VAL A 160 -11.41 13.27 -30.26
N LYS A 161 -10.46 12.60 -30.94
CA LYS A 161 -10.72 11.29 -31.56
C LYS A 161 -11.12 10.26 -30.51
N THR A 162 -10.42 10.25 -29.37
CA THR A 162 -10.72 9.35 -28.25
C THR A 162 -12.12 9.60 -27.69
N ILE A 163 -12.48 10.85 -27.42
CA ILE A 163 -13.80 11.24 -26.90
C ILE A 163 -14.91 10.88 -27.91
N ARG A 164 -14.74 11.26 -29.18
CA ARG A 164 -15.79 11.14 -30.20
C ARG A 164 -16.00 9.71 -30.67
N ASP A 165 -14.93 9.05 -31.12
CA ASP A 165 -15.04 7.73 -31.76
C ASP A 165 -15.24 6.61 -30.74
N ASN A 166 -14.62 6.73 -29.56
CA ASN A 166 -14.65 5.64 -28.57
C ASN A 166 -15.79 5.77 -27.55
N ALA A 167 -16.49 6.90 -27.48
CA ALA A 167 -17.54 7.12 -26.50
C ALA A 167 -18.75 7.88 -27.06
N ASP A 168 -18.63 9.15 -27.44
CA ASP A 168 -19.78 10.03 -27.71
C ASP A 168 -20.66 9.50 -28.87
N ARG A 169 -20.03 8.99 -29.95
CA ARG A 169 -20.75 8.38 -31.07
C ARG A 169 -21.57 7.17 -30.63
N LEU A 170 -20.99 6.28 -29.82
CA LEU A 170 -21.67 5.07 -29.32
C LEU A 170 -22.86 5.42 -28.42
N VAL A 171 -22.73 6.48 -27.63
CA VAL A 171 -23.80 6.96 -26.75
C VAL A 171 -24.99 7.49 -27.57
N ILE A 172 -24.73 8.33 -28.57
CA ILE A 172 -25.77 8.98 -29.38
C ILE A 172 -26.41 8.00 -30.38
N GLU A 173 -25.60 7.25 -31.14
CA GLU A 173 -26.07 6.39 -32.23
C GLU A 173 -26.67 5.09 -31.69
N ASN A 174 -26.04 4.46 -30.70
CA ASN A 174 -26.47 3.15 -30.19
C ASN A 174 -27.34 3.24 -28.93
N LYS A 175 -27.61 4.46 -28.41
CA LYS A 175 -28.33 4.69 -27.15
C LYS A 175 -27.71 3.95 -25.94
N GLN A 176 -26.39 3.80 -25.94
CA GLN A 176 -25.68 3.02 -24.92
C GLN A 176 -25.14 3.91 -23.81
N LEU A 177 -25.27 3.44 -22.56
CA LEU A 177 -24.47 3.95 -21.45
C LEU A 177 -23.02 3.52 -21.66
N ILE A 178 -22.09 4.48 -21.67
CA ILE A 178 -20.66 4.20 -21.75
C ILE A 178 -20.01 4.61 -20.43
N GLN A 179 -19.28 3.68 -19.82
CA GLN A 179 -18.42 3.95 -18.67
C GLN A 179 -17.01 3.49 -19.01
N LYS A 180 -16.05 4.42 -19.04
CA LYS A 180 -14.68 4.10 -19.46
C LYS A 180 -13.66 5.10 -18.91
N GLU A 181 -12.42 4.63 -18.78
CA GLU A 181 -11.25 5.48 -18.53
C GLU A 181 -10.82 6.18 -19.83
N GLU A 182 -10.68 7.50 -19.78
CA GLU A 182 -10.23 8.36 -20.88
C GLU A 182 -8.95 9.08 -20.46
N VAL A 183 -7.86 8.84 -21.20
CA VAL A 183 -6.58 9.54 -21.00
C VAL A 183 -6.54 10.71 -21.97
N LEU A 184 -6.61 11.92 -21.44
CA LEU A 184 -6.77 13.15 -22.21
C LEU A 184 -5.64 14.11 -21.90
N PHE A 185 -5.09 14.75 -22.93
CA PHE A 185 -4.19 15.87 -22.75
C PHE A 185 -5.01 17.14 -22.55
N ILE A 186 -4.72 17.89 -21.48
CA ILE A 186 -5.43 19.13 -21.13
C ILE A 186 -4.55 20.32 -21.54
N PRO A 187 -4.87 21.03 -22.64
CA PRO A 187 -3.97 22.05 -23.19
C PRO A 187 -3.67 23.20 -22.22
N ASN A 188 -4.69 23.65 -21.48
CA ASN A 188 -4.56 24.74 -20.50
C ASN A 188 -3.57 24.43 -19.37
N LEU A 189 -3.46 23.16 -18.98
CA LEU A 189 -2.60 22.70 -17.89
C LEU A 189 -1.28 22.07 -18.40
N ASN A 190 -1.18 21.88 -19.72
CA ASN A 190 -0.06 21.21 -20.39
C ASN A 190 0.30 19.85 -19.75
N GLU A 191 -0.70 19.08 -19.37
CA GLU A 191 -0.52 17.78 -18.70
C GLU A 191 -1.54 16.75 -19.21
N VAL A 192 -1.20 15.47 -19.04
CA VAL A 192 -2.10 14.36 -19.34
C VAL A 192 -2.84 13.96 -18.07
N ARG A 193 -4.16 13.89 -18.15
CA ARG A 193 -5.03 13.46 -17.06
C ARG A 193 -5.84 12.24 -17.47
N THR A 194 -6.16 11.40 -16.48
CA THR A 194 -7.02 10.23 -16.66
C THR A 194 -8.35 10.48 -15.98
N PHE A 195 -9.43 10.41 -16.75
CA PHE A 195 -10.79 10.58 -16.27
C PHE A 195 -11.55 9.26 -16.31
N LEU A 196 -12.31 8.96 -15.26
CA LEU A 196 -13.39 7.97 -15.32
C LEU A 196 -14.64 8.68 -15.84
N SER A 197 -14.98 8.44 -17.11
CA SER A 197 -16.10 9.08 -17.80
C SER A 197 -17.32 8.15 -17.85
N VAL A 198 -18.46 8.64 -17.39
CA VAL A 198 -19.78 8.01 -17.53
C VAL A 198 -20.62 8.89 -18.45
N LYS A 199 -21.08 8.35 -19.57
CA LYS A 199 -21.84 9.07 -20.59
C LYS A 199 -23.14 8.32 -20.91
N GLN A 200 -24.25 9.05 -20.94
CA GLN A 200 -25.58 8.51 -21.23
C GLN A 200 -26.31 9.35 -22.28
N PRO A 201 -27.19 8.76 -23.10
CA PRO A 201 -27.98 9.51 -24.05
C PRO A 201 -29.02 10.36 -23.32
N LEU A 202 -29.16 11.62 -23.71
CA LEU A 202 -30.27 12.48 -23.30
C LEU A 202 -31.47 12.18 -24.19
N ILE A 203 -32.58 11.79 -23.57
CA ILE A 203 -33.81 11.41 -24.28
C ILE A 203 -34.81 12.55 -24.15
N GLY A 204 -35.22 13.12 -25.28
CA GLY A 204 -36.25 14.15 -25.35
C GLY A 204 -37.65 13.58 -25.53
N ASN A 205 -38.61 14.48 -25.77
CA ASN A 205 -40.00 14.10 -26.05
C ASN A 205 -40.05 13.14 -27.26
N ASN A 206 -40.83 12.06 -27.15
CA ASN A 206 -40.96 10.96 -28.13
C ASN A 206 -39.81 9.94 -28.18
N ASN A 207 -39.06 9.74 -27.09
CA ASN A 207 -38.02 8.70 -26.95
C ASN A 207 -36.86 8.81 -27.97
N LYS A 208 -36.66 10.02 -28.50
CA LYS A 208 -35.55 10.36 -29.41
C LYS A 208 -34.38 10.88 -28.60
N VAL A 209 -33.17 10.46 -29.00
CA VAL A 209 -31.95 11.04 -28.45
C VAL A 209 -31.86 12.48 -28.93
N VAL A 210 -31.69 13.41 -27.99
CA VAL A 210 -31.52 14.84 -28.27
C VAL A 210 -30.09 15.31 -27.99
N GLY A 211 -29.26 14.44 -27.40
CA GLY A 211 -27.89 14.73 -27.05
C GLY A 211 -27.29 13.66 -26.14
N LEU A 212 -26.21 14.00 -25.44
CA LEU A 212 -25.63 13.17 -24.40
C LEU A 212 -25.37 13.98 -23.13
N PHE A 213 -25.36 13.29 -22.01
CA PHE A 213 -24.95 13.80 -20.70
C PHE A 213 -23.72 13.01 -20.25
N GLY A 214 -22.68 13.72 -19.81
CA GLY A 214 -21.43 13.15 -19.35
C GLY A 214 -21.04 13.64 -17.96
N ILE A 215 -20.57 12.71 -17.14
CA ILE A 215 -19.85 12.99 -15.90
C ILE A 215 -18.47 12.37 -16.02
N SER A 216 -17.44 13.19 -15.85
CA SER A 216 -16.05 12.73 -15.83
C SER A 216 -15.46 13.02 -14.46
N THR A 217 -14.83 12.03 -13.83
CA THR A 217 -14.14 12.18 -12.54
C THR A 217 -12.64 12.05 -12.77
N ASP A 218 -11.84 13.01 -12.31
CA ASP A 218 -10.39 12.94 -12.42
C ASP A 218 -9.83 11.89 -11.46
N ILE A 219 -9.26 10.82 -12.02
CA ILE A 219 -8.64 9.73 -11.27
C ILE A 219 -7.12 9.69 -11.49
N THR A 220 -6.52 10.77 -12.02
CA THR A 220 -5.08 10.84 -12.34
C THR A 220 -4.22 10.53 -11.13
N HIS A 221 -4.52 11.18 -10.00
CA HIS A 221 -3.77 10.97 -8.76
C HIS A 221 -3.90 9.53 -8.24
N TYR A 222 -5.11 8.96 -8.31
CA TYR A 222 -5.36 7.57 -7.93
C TYR A 222 -4.56 6.58 -8.80
N LYS A 223 -4.59 6.78 -10.13
CA LYS A 223 -3.82 5.98 -11.09
C LYS A 223 -2.31 6.12 -10.89
N ALA A 224 -1.83 7.33 -10.59
CA ALA A 224 -0.42 7.56 -10.30
C ALA A 224 0.05 6.83 -9.03
N ILE A 225 -0.78 6.80 -7.98
CA ILE A 225 -0.51 6.02 -6.77
C ILE A 225 -0.52 4.52 -7.07
N GLU A 226 -1.54 4.04 -7.76
CA GLU A 226 -1.67 2.63 -8.16
C GLU A 226 -0.45 2.18 -8.99
N GLN A 227 -0.03 2.99 -9.96
CA GLN A 227 1.14 2.71 -10.79
C GLN A 227 2.43 2.73 -9.97
N LYS A 228 2.62 3.72 -9.09
CA LYS A 228 3.78 3.77 -8.17
C LYS A 228 3.86 2.54 -7.28
N LEU A 229 2.74 2.14 -6.67
CA LEU A 229 2.67 0.92 -5.84
C LEU A 229 3.03 -0.32 -6.66
N ASN A 230 2.46 -0.46 -7.86
CA ASN A 230 2.80 -1.57 -8.76
C ASN A 230 4.28 -1.58 -9.14
N THR A 231 4.88 -0.42 -9.42
CA THR A 231 6.32 -0.31 -9.71
C THR A 231 7.18 -0.69 -8.50
N ILE A 232 6.80 -0.27 -7.30
CA ILE A 232 7.51 -0.65 -6.07
C ILE A 232 7.44 -2.17 -5.90
N LEU A 233 6.23 -2.74 -5.88
CA LEU A 233 6.01 -4.17 -5.67
C LEU A 233 6.71 -5.05 -6.73
N ASN A 234 6.85 -4.56 -7.96
CA ASN A 234 7.54 -5.28 -9.03
C ASN A 234 9.07 -5.18 -8.99
N ASN A 235 9.64 -4.18 -8.30
CA ASN A 235 11.08 -3.99 -8.18
C ASN A 235 11.67 -4.56 -6.88
N VAL A 236 10.85 -4.95 -5.91
CA VAL A 236 11.32 -5.67 -4.72
C VAL A 236 11.77 -7.08 -5.12
N SER A 237 12.94 -7.49 -4.64
CA SER A 237 13.45 -8.88 -4.73
C SER A 237 12.72 -9.83 -3.77
N ALA A 238 11.39 -9.79 -3.77
CA ALA A 238 10.53 -10.67 -3.00
C ALA A 238 9.32 -11.10 -3.83
N TYR A 239 8.84 -12.32 -3.60
CA TYR A 239 7.62 -12.87 -4.18
C TYR A 239 6.42 -12.36 -3.37
N ILE A 240 5.71 -11.35 -3.90
CA ILE A 240 4.56 -10.74 -3.23
C ILE A 240 3.27 -11.19 -3.90
N TYR A 241 2.30 -11.62 -3.10
CA TYR A 241 1.01 -12.10 -3.56
C TYR A 241 -0.12 -11.78 -2.58
N ILE A 242 -1.35 -11.76 -3.09
CA ILE A 242 -2.58 -11.69 -2.28
C ILE A 242 -3.43 -12.91 -2.61
N ARG A 243 -4.01 -13.51 -1.57
CA ARG A 243 -4.93 -14.65 -1.72
C ARG A 243 -6.24 -14.40 -1.00
N ASP A 244 -7.34 -14.88 -1.58
CA ASP A 244 -8.66 -14.82 -0.96
C ASP A 244 -8.81 -15.82 0.21
N THR A 245 -9.96 -15.79 0.89
CA THR A 245 -10.27 -16.71 2.00
C THR A 245 -10.35 -18.19 1.61
N LYS A 246 -10.36 -18.50 0.31
CA LYS A 246 -10.30 -19.86 -0.24
C LYS A 246 -8.90 -20.19 -0.77
N HIS A 247 -7.88 -19.43 -0.35
CA HIS A 247 -6.47 -19.59 -0.71
C HIS A 247 -6.16 -19.40 -2.20
N ARG A 248 -7.04 -18.75 -2.96
CA ARG A 248 -6.79 -18.48 -4.39
C ARG A 248 -6.08 -17.17 -4.60
N PHE A 249 -5.10 -17.16 -5.50
CA PHE A 249 -4.38 -15.94 -5.88
C PHE A 249 -5.32 -14.91 -6.53
N THR A 250 -5.30 -13.68 -5.99
CA THR A 250 -5.99 -12.50 -6.56
C THR A 250 -5.00 -11.45 -7.04
N TYR A 251 -3.74 -11.51 -6.56
CA TYR A 251 -2.63 -10.69 -7.01
C TYR A 251 -1.31 -11.44 -6.87
N ALA A 252 -0.37 -11.17 -7.78
CA ALA A 252 1.00 -11.65 -7.74
C ALA A 252 1.90 -10.64 -8.48
N ASN A 253 2.97 -10.18 -7.82
CA ASN A 253 3.93 -9.27 -8.44
C ASN A 253 4.71 -9.97 -9.58
N LYS A 254 5.49 -9.19 -10.34
CA LYS A 254 6.25 -9.72 -11.48
C LYS A 254 7.21 -10.85 -11.10
N MET A 255 7.84 -10.76 -9.93
CA MET A 255 8.74 -11.80 -9.43
C MET A 255 8.01 -13.13 -9.18
N SER A 256 6.81 -13.08 -8.58
CA SER A 256 5.94 -14.25 -8.38
C SER A 256 5.45 -14.83 -9.70
N GLN A 257 5.09 -13.99 -10.65
CA GLN A 257 4.71 -14.43 -12.01
C GLN A 257 5.87 -15.16 -12.70
N ASN A 258 7.08 -14.63 -12.59
CA ASN A 258 8.28 -15.24 -13.17
C ASN A 258 8.64 -16.57 -12.51
N LEU A 259 8.41 -16.73 -11.19
CA LEU A 259 8.61 -18.00 -10.49
C LEU A 259 7.76 -19.12 -11.08
N PHE A 260 6.48 -18.84 -11.32
CA PHE A 260 5.56 -19.81 -11.92
C PHE A 260 5.67 -19.90 -13.44
N GLN A 261 6.40 -18.97 -14.08
CA GLN A 261 6.41 -18.77 -15.53
C GLN A 261 5.00 -18.57 -16.12
N LEU A 262 4.12 -17.93 -15.35
CA LEU A 262 2.72 -17.71 -15.69
C LEU A 262 2.38 -16.22 -15.59
N SER A 263 1.45 -15.77 -16.43
CA SER A 263 0.89 -14.42 -16.32
C SER A 263 -0.09 -14.32 -15.15
N MET A 264 -0.31 -13.10 -14.66
CA MET A 264 -1.33 -12.86 -13.63
C MET A 264 -2.72 -13.38 -14.04
N LYS A 265 -3.07 -13.34 -15.33
CA LYS A 265 -4.36 -13.88 -15.83
C LYS A 265 -4.48 -15.39 -15.62
N GLU A 266 -3.38 -16.13 -15.73
CA GLU A 266 -3.34 -17.58 -15.56
C GLU A 266 -3.22 -18.00 -14.11
N ILE A 267 -2.63 -17.16 -13.25
CA ILE A 267 -2.49 -17.40 -11.81
C ILE A 267 -3.80 -17.07 -11.08
N ASN A 268 -4.52 -16.03 -11.54
CA ASN A 268 -5.73 -15.55 -10.89
C ASN A 268 -6.77 -16.67 -10.70
N GLY A 269 -7.22 -16.87 -9.45
CA GLY A 269 -8.19 -17.90 -9.09
C GLY A 269 -7.61 -19.30 -8.85
N LYS A 270 -6.30 -19.52 -9.03
CA LYS A 270 -5.66 -20.81 -8.70
C LYS A 270 -5.20 -20.85 -7.25
N THR A 271 -5.14 -22.04 -6.65
CA THR A 271 -4.54 -22.28 -5.33
C THR A 271 -3.06 -22.66 -5.45
N PRO A 272 -2.27 -22.63 -4.35
CA PRO A 272 -0.90 -23.16 -4.38
C PRO A 272 -0.81 -24.62 -4.83
N VAL A 273 -1.82 -25.44 -4.50
CA VAL A 273 -1.85 -26.85 -4.91
C VAL A 273 -2.05 -26.98 -6.42
N ASP A 274 -2.88 -26.13 -7.02
CA ASP A 274 -3.09 -26.12 -8.48
C ASP A 274 -1.82 -25.70 -9.24
N LEU A 275 -0.98 -24.85 -8.64
CA LEU A 275 0.24 -24.32 -9.27
C LEU A 275 1.48 -25.17 -8.99
N LEU A 276 1.62 -25.70 -7.76
CA LEU A 276 2.85 -26.33 -7.28
C LEU A 276 2.70 -27.84 -7.00
N GLY A 277 1.49 -28.39 -7.18
CA GLY A 277 1.15 -29.76 -6.84
C GLY A 277 0.94 -29.98 -5.34
N ASN A 278 0.51 -31.20 -4.97
CA ASN A 278 0.07 -31.53 -3.61
C ASN A 278 1.16 -31.40 -2.54
N PHE A 279 2.40 -31.80 -2.86
CA PHE A 279 3.49 -31.80 -1.87
C PHE A 279 3.85 -30.37 -1.47
N ASN A 280 4.29 -29.56 -2.43
CA ASN A 280 4.66 -28.17 -2.21
C ASN A 280 3.42 -27.33 -1.80
N GLY A 281 2.28 -27.51 -2.46
CA GLY A 281 1.08 -26.74 -2.17
C GLY A 281 0.61 -26.84 -0.71
N LYS A 282 0.80 -27.99 -0.05
CA LYS A 282 0.51 -28.16 1.38
C LYS A 282 1.51 -27.43 2.27
N GLU A 283 2.79 -27.47 1.93
CA GLU A 283 3.84 -26.75 2.67
C GLU A 283 3.55 -25.24 2.69
N PHE A 284 3.20 -24.69 1.52
CA PHE A 284 2.80 -23.29 1.38
C PHE A 284 1.41 -22.95 1.98
N GLN A 285 0.59 -23.94 2.34
CA GLN A 285 -0.68 -23.73 3.06
C GLN A 285 -0.51 -23.77 4.58
N ARG A 286 0.59 -24.33 5.10
CA ARG A 286 0.82 -24.46 6.54
C ARG A 286 0.68 -23.13 7.28
N LEU A 287 1.38 -22.09 6.79
CA LEU A 287 1.29 -20.74 7.36
C LEU A 287 -0.08 -20.09 7.12
N ASP A 288 -0.77 -20.41 6.03
CA ASP A 288 -2.12 -19.86 5.80
C ASP A 288 -3.09 -20.35 6.88
N LEU A 289 -3.07 -21.66 7.17
CA LEU A 289 -3.92 -22.26 8.19
C LEU A 289 -3.66 -21.65 9.57
N GLU A 290 -2.39 -21.41 9.88
CA GLU A 290 -1.99 -20.74 11.12
C GLU A 290 -2.49 -19.29 11.19
N LEU A 291 -2.37 -18.54 10.08
CA LEU A 291 -2.88 -17.17 9.96
C LEU A 291 -4.39 -17.10 10.16
N PHE A 292 -5.16 -17.96 9.47
CA PHE A 292 -6.63 -17.96 9.59
C PHE A 292 -7.09 -18.41 10.98
N LYS A 293 -6.36 -19.31 11.63
CA LYS A 293 -6.64 -19.75 13.00
C LYS A 293 -6.33 -18.66 14.03
N THR A 294 -5.20 -17.98 13.91
CA THR A 294 -4.71 -17.01 14.90
C THR A 294 -5.21 -15.58 14.65
N LYS A 295 -5.63 -15.28 13.42
CA LYS A 295 -5.93 -13.94 12.91
C LYS A 295 -4.78 -12.94 13.09
N LYS A 296 -3.54 -13.43 13.10
CA LYS A 296 -2.33 -12.61 13.29
C LYS A 296 -1.35 -12.79 12.14
N LYS A 297 -0.37 -11.87 12.08
CA LYS A 297 0.82 -12.03 11.23
C LYS A 297 1.53 -13.33 11.64
N VAL A 298 1.89 -14.14 10.64
CA VAL A 298 2.70 -15.35 10.81
C VAL A 298 3.91 -15.27 9.88
N GLU A 299 5.00 -15.91 10.28
CA GLU A 299 6.21 -15.96 9.48
C GLU A 299 6.95 -17.28 9.71
N GLY A 300 7.71 -17.72 8.71
CA GLY A 300 8.49 -18.95 8.82
C GLY A 300 9.14 -19.36 7.51
N VAL A 301 9.93 -20.41 7.58
CA VAL A 301 10.54 -21.03 6.39
C VAL A 301 9.53 -21.99 5.76
N GLU A 302 9.29 -21.83 4.46
CA GLU A 302 8.54 -22.76 3.61
C GLU A 302 9.52 -23.44 2.66
N GLN A 303 9.37 -24.75 2.48
CA GLN A 303 10.23 -25.54 1.60
C GLN A 303 9.55 -25.79 0.26
N PHE A 304 10.32 -25.66 -0.82
CA PHE A 304 9.88 -25.98 -2.16
C PHE A 304 10.84 -26.98 -2.79
N ILE A 305 10.33 -28.15 -3.15
CA ILE A 305 11.12 -29.21 -3.74
C ILE A 305 10.71 -29.38 -5.20
N THR A 306 11.68 -29.24 -6.10
CA THR A 306 11.50 -29.49 -7.53
C THR A 306 12.75 -30.12 -8.11
N GLU A 307 12.59 -31.11 -9.00
CA GLU A 307 13.71 -31.78 -9.70
C GLU A 307 14.84 -32.27 -8.77
N GLY A 308 14.50 -32.69 -7.55
CA GLY A 308 15.47 -33.16 -6.55
C GLY A 308 16.25 -32.05 -5.84
N LYS A 309 16.03 -30.77 -6.16
CA LYS A 309 16.59 -29.62 -5.47
C LYS A 309 15.58 -29.04 -4.48
N THR A 310 16.06 -28.68 -3.29
CA THR A 310 15.27 -28.02 -2.25
C THR A 310 15.58 -26.54 -2.24
N TYR A 311 14.54 -25.72 -2.27
CA TYR A 311 14.57 -24.28 -2.12
C TYR A 311 13.92 -23.90 -0.79
N TYR A 312 14.44 -22.85 -0.17
CA TYR A 312 13.96 -22.36 1.12
C TYR A 312 13.48 -20.93 0.95
N TYR A 313 12.22 -20.68 1.32
CA TYR A 313 11.63 -19.35 1.29
C TYR A 313 11.30 -18.88 2.69
N TRP A 314 11.85 -17.73 3.10
CA TRP A 314 11.35 -17.04 4.28
C TRP A 314 10.08 -16.29 3.90
N THR A 315 8.95 -16.75 4.43
CA THR A 315 7.64 -16.23 4.10
C THR A 315 7.02 -15.51 5.29
N VAL A 316 6.49 -14.32 5.05
CA VAL A 316 5.65 -13.55 5.98
C VAL A 316 4.25 -13.46 5.40
N LYS A 317 3.22 -13.74 6.20
CA LYS A 317 1.81 -13.62 5.82
C LYS A 317 1.05 -12.78 6.83
N ALA A 318 0.21 -11.87 6.35
CA ALA A 318 -0.63 -11.01 7.18
C ALA A 318 -2.09 -11.02 6.70
N PRO A 319 -3.07 -11.05 7.63
CA PRO A 319 -4.48 -10.96 7.29
C PRO A 319 -4.84 -9.53 6.87
N LEU A 320 -5.69 -9.42 5.86
CA LEU A 320 -6.40 -8.19 5.49
C LEU A 320 -7.84 -8.31 5.98
N PHE A 321 -8.28 -7.29 6.71
CA PHE A 321 -9.61 -7.26 7.33
C PHE A 321 -10.54 -6.33 6.55
N ASN A 322 -11.84 -6.62 6.56
CA ASN A 322 -12.86 -5.63 6.24
C ASN A 322 -13.18 -4.75 7.46
N ASP A 323 -14.05 -3.76 7.27
CA ASP A 323 -14.51 -2.84 8.32
C ASP A 323 -15.23 -3.56 9.49
N GLU A 324 -15.73 -4.78 9.26
CA GLU A 324 -16.38 -5.63 10.28
C GLU A 324 -15.38 -6.48 11.09
N GLY A 325 -14.08 -6.42 10.78
CA GLY A 325 -13.04 -7.20 11.44
C GLY A 325 -12.93 -8.66 10.98
N ASN A 326 -13.58 -9.02 9.88
CA ASN A 326 -13.47 -10.33 9.24
C ASN A 326 -12.30 -10.35 8.25
N ILE A 327 -11.56 -11.46 8.19
CA ILE A 327 -10.47 -11.63 7.22
C ILE A 327 -11.09 -11.79 5.83
N VAL A 328 -10.78 -10.88 4.91
CA VAL A 328 -11.23 -10.92 3.50
C VAL A 328 -10.17 -11.49 2.56
N SER A 329 -8.90 -11.35 2.93
CA SER A 329 -7.77 -11.86 2.16
C SER A 329 -6.54 -11.96 3.05
N LEU A 330 -5.50 -12.61 2.54
CA LEU A 330 -4.16 -12.56 3.13
C LEU A 330 -3.21 -11.94 2.11
N ILE A 331 -2.25 -11.17 2.61
CA ILE A 331 -1.07 -10.76 1.85
C ILE A 331 0.10 -11.63 2.29
N GLY A 332 0.87 -12.12 1.31
CA GLY A 332 2.07 -12.90 1.56
C GLY A 332 3.27 -12.32 0.82
N MET A 333 4.42 -12.39 1.47
CA MET A 333 5.71 -12.04 0.91
C MET A 333 6.68 -13.19 1.21
N SER A 334 7.33 -13.71 0.18
CA SER A 334 8.34 -14.76 0.31
C SER A 334 9.68 -14.27 -0.24
N ILE A 335 10.78 -14.57 0.44
CA ILE A 335 12.14 -14.25 0.01
C ILE A 335 12.92 -15.55 -0.10
N ASP A 336 13.63 -15.75 -1.21
CA ASP A 336 14.50 -16.92 -1.38
C ASP A 336 15.72 -16.79 -0.44
N ILE A 337 15.85 -17.72 0.50
CA ILE A 337 16.96 -17.84 1.43
C ILE A 337 17.77 -19.12 1.19
N THR A 338 17.63 -19.74 0.02
CA THR A 338 18.26 -21.03 -0.30
C THR A 338 19.78 -20.94 -0.17
N GLU A 339 20.41 -19.95 -0.79
CA GLU A 339 21.86 -19.74 -0.72
C GLU A 339 22.32 -19.56 0.73
N GLN A 340 21.63 -18.70 1.48
CA GLN A 340 21.91 -18.45 2.88
C GLN A 340 21.81 -19.74 3.71
N LYS A 341 20.75 -20.53 3.52
CA LYS A 341 20.56 -21.81 4.22
C LYS A 341 21.60 -22.85 3.84
N THR A 342 22.03 -22.90 2.58
CA THR A 342 23.11 -23.80 2.15
C THR A 342 24.44 -23.44 2.80
N LEU A 343 24.76 -22.14 2.88
CA LEU A 343 25.98 -21.64 3.52
C LEU A 343 25.96 -21.90 5.03
N GLU A 344 24.81 -21.73 5.69
CA GLU A 344 24.63 -22.01 7.12
C GLU A 344 24.93 -23.49 7.43
N VAL A 345 24.38 -24.42 6.64
CA VAL A 345 24.63 -25.86 6.80
C VAL A 345 26.09 -26.23 6.50
N GLU A 346 26.72 -25.60 5.51
CA GLU A 346 28.14 -25.83 5.21
C GLU A 346 29.06 -25.31 6.32
N LEU A 347 28.74 -24.15 6.88
CA LEU A 347 29.46 -23.55 8.00
C LEU A 347 29.36 -24.45 9.24
N GLU A 348 28.17 -24.94 9.57
CA GLU A 348 27.98 -25.90 10.68
C GLU A 348 28.83 -27.16 10.50
N LYS A 349 28.83 -27.74 9.30
CA LYS A 349 29.67 -28.91 8.97
C LYS A 349 31.15 -28.60 9.11
N THR A 350 31.58 -27.42 8.68
CA THR A 350 32.99 -27.00 8.76
C THR A 350 33.41 -26.77 10.21
N ASN A 351 32.56 -26.12 11.01
CA ASN A 351 32.79 -25.92 12.44
C ASN A 351 32.88 -27.25 13.19
N ALA A 352 31.99 -28.20 12.89
CA ALA A 352 32.07 -29.55 13.47
C ALA A 352 33.41 -30.23 13.15
N LYS A 353 33.86 -30.18 11.89
CA LYS A 353 35.17 -30.73 11.47
C LYS A 353 36.34 -30.02 12.15
N LEU A 354 36.27 -28.70 12.32
CA LEU A 354 37.30 -27.92 12.99
C LEU A 354 37.43 -28.31 14.47
N ASN A 355 36.30 -28.46 15.17
CA ASN A 355 36.30 -28.91 16.57
C ASN A 355 36.97 -30.28 16.72
N THR A 356 36.65 -31.24 15.85
CA THR A 356 37.32 -32.55 15.87
C THR A 356 38.83 -32.43 15.66
N LYS A 357 39.29 -31.58 14.74
CA LYS A 357 40.72 -31.34 14.53
C LYS A 357 41.40 -30.66 15.72
N ILE A 358 40.71 -29.75 16.41
CA ILE A 358 41.24 -29.10 17.62
C ILE A 358 41.44 -30.15 18.72
N ASP A 359 40.48 -31.06 18.90
CA ASP A 359 40.58 -32.15 19.87
C ASP A 359 41.76 -33.08 19.53
N GLU A 360 41.90 -33.47 18.26
CA GLU A 360 43.03 -34.28 17.78
C GLU A 360 44.39 -33.60 18.03
N ILE A 361 44.52 -32.32 17.67
CA ILE A 361 45.75 -31.54 17.89
C ILE A 361 46.06 -31.46 19.39
N THR A 362 45.05 -31.25 20.23
CA THR A 362 45.23 -31.16 21.68
C THR A 362 45.72 -32.47 22.27
N GLN A 363 45.17 -33.61 21.84
CA GLN A 363 45.62 -34.94 22.26
C GLN A 363 47.03 -35.26 21.79
N LEU A 364 47.35 -34.90 20.54
CA LEU A 364 48.71 -35.06 20.00
C LEU A 364 49.72 -34.20 20.76
N GLN A 365 49.36 -32.95 21.08
CA GLN A 365 50.20 -32.07 21.89
C GLN A 365 50.43 -32.64 23.30
N ALA A 366 49.41 -33.20 23.95
CA ALA A 366 49.55 -33.84 25.26
C ALA A 366 50.51 -35.05 25.19
N THR A 367 50.30 -35.94 24.21
CA THR A 367 51.16 -37.11 23.98
C THR A 367 52.61 -36.70 23.71
N LEU A 368 52.82 -35.70 22.83
CA LEU A 368 54.16 -35.20 22.53
C LEU A 368 54.81 -34.55 23.75
N TRP A 369 54.03 -33.86 24.60
CA TRP A 369 54.54 -33.28 25.83
C TRP A 369 54.98 -34.36 26.82
N GLU A 370 54.19 -35.42 27.03
CA GLU A 370 54.56 -36.55 27.87
C GLU A 370 55.85 -37.21 27.37
N GLN A 371 55.93 -37.53 26.07
CA GLN A 371 57.13 -38.11 25.45
C GLN A 371 58.35 -37.17 25.50
N ALA A 372 58.12 -35.85 25.41
CA ALA A 372 59.20 -34.88 25.48
C ALA A 372 59.72 -34.67 26.90
N THR A 373 58.85 -34.75 27.91
CA THR A 373 59.16 -34.25 29.25
C THR A 373 59.27 -35.31 30.32
N GLN A 374 58.71 -36.51 30.13
CA GLN A 374 58.70 -37.56 31.14
C GLN A 374 59.65 -38.72 30.80
N ASP A 375 60.06 -39.45 31.85
CA ASP A 375 60.80 -40.71 31.77
C ASP A 375 59.80 -41.88 31.63
N PRO A 376 59.93 -42.74 30.60
CA PRO A 376 58.92 -43.76 30.28
C PRO A 376 58.79 -44.87 31.32
N LEU A 377 59.77 -45.06 32.21
CA LEU A 377 59.71 -46.08 33.26
C LEU A 377 59.03 -45.53 34.52
N THR A 378 59.43 -44.34 34.96
CA THR A 378 59.05 -43.81 36.29
C THR A 378 57.95 -42.74 36.24
N ASN A 379 57.59 -42.23 35.06
CA ASN A 379 56.72 -41.07 34.83
C ASN A 379 57.18 -39.76 35.50
N LEU A 380 58.40 -39.73 36.07
CA LEU A 380 59.03 -38.49 36.53
C LEU A 380 59.42 -37.63 35.33
N PHE A 381 59.74 -36.36 35.58
CA PHE A 381 60.37 -35.57 34.55
C PHE A 381 61.69 -36.21 34.11
N ASN A 382 62.00 -36.13 32.82
CA ASN A 382 63.26 -36.62 32.29
C ASN A 382 64.34 -35.54 32.38
N ARG A 383 65.60 -35.96 32.20
CA ARG A 383 66.76 -35.08 32.22
C ARG A 383 66.66 -33.87 31.29
N ARG A 384 66.06 -34.03 30.11
CA ARG A 384 65.90 -32.94 29.15
C ARG A 384 64.97 -31.85 29.71
N TYR A 385 63.82 -32.24 30.25
CA TYR A 385 62.92 -31.29 30.91
C TYR A 385 63.59 -30.60 32.09
N PHE A 386 64.32 -31.35 32.93
CA PHE A 386 65.07 -30.79 34.05
C PHE A 386 66.07 -29.71 33.60
N ASN A 387 66.83 -29.94 32.54
CA ASN A 387 67.78 -28.96 32.02
C ASN A 387 67.07 -27.68 31.52
N GLU A 388 65.89 -27.80 30.92
CA GLU A 388 65.13 -26.63 30.47
C GLU A 388 64.53 -25.84 31.63
N ILE A 389 63.91 -26.53 32.60
CA ILE A 389 63.21 -25.88 33.71
C ILE A 389 64.17 -25.32 34.76
N SER A 390 65.29 -25.98 35.03
CA SER A 390 66.32 -25.48 35.96
C SER A 390 66.86 -24.12 35.55
N ASN A 391 67.14 -23.92 34.25
CA ASN A 391 67.55 -22.63 33.71
C ASN A 391 66.49 -21.53 33.98
N LYS A 392 65.21 -21.85 33.82
CA LYS A 392 64.11 -20.91 34.10
C LYS A 392 64.03 -20.55 35.59
N GLU A 393 64.17 -21.54 36.48
CA GLU A 393 64.15 -21.30 37.93
C GLU A 393 65.37 -20.52 38.41
N ILE A 394 66.56 -20.74 37.84
CA ILE A 394 67.76 -19.93 38.13
C ILE A 394 67.57 -18.47 37.74
N ILE A 395 66.93 -18.19 36.59
CA ILE A 395 66.61 -16.82 36.18
C ILE A 395 65.62 -16.17 37.17
N LYS A 396 64.61 -16.92 37.64
CA LYS A 396 63.66 -16.44 38.66
C LYS A 396 64.34 -16.17 40.00
N TYR A 397 65.24 -17.04 40.43
CA TYR A 397 66.09 -16.85 41.61
C TYR A 397 66.85 -15.52 41.51
N ASN A 398 67.56 -15.28 40.40
CA ASN A 398 68.34 -14.07 40.19
C ASN A 398 67.50 -12.77 40.22
N ARG A 399 66.21 -12.85 39.89
CA ARG A 399 65.30 -11.70 39.87
C ARG A 399 64.64 -11.43 41.21
N ASN A 400 64.24 -12.49 41.92
CA ASN A 400 63.36 -12.39 43.09
C ASN A 400 64.06 -12.73 44.41
N GLU A 401 65.32 -13.19 44.37
CA GLU A 401 66.11 -13.65 45.52
C GLU A 401 65.45 -14.74 46.38
N ASN A 402 64.45 -15.44 45.84
CA ASN A 402 63.82 -16.57 46.51
C ASN A 402 64.78 -17.75 46.54
N PRO A 403 65.01 -18.43 47.69
CA PRO A 403 65.99 -19.50 47.79
C PRO A 403 65.63 -20.68 46.87
N LEU A 404 66.63 -21.29 46.26
CA LEU A 404 66.47 -22.44 45.35
C LEU A 404 67.39 -23.56 45.83
N ALA A 405 66.83 -24.73 46.10
CA ALA A 405 67.60 -25.91 46.49
C ALA A 405 67.56 -26.99 45.39
N LEU A 406 68.64 -27.75 45.29
CA LEU A 406 68.77 -28.87 44.37
C LEU A 406 69.28 -30.08 45.16
N LEU A 407 68.55 -31.19 45.11
CA LEU A 407 68.98 -32.47 45.65
C LEU A 407 69.36 -33.39 44.50
N LEU A 408 70.48 -34.08 44.66
CA LEU A 408 70.93 -35.14 43.78
C LEU A 408 70.92 -36.43 44.59
N LEU A 409 70.20 -37.43 44.12
CA LEU A 409 69.90 -38.67 44.83
C LEU A 409 70.33 -39.84 43.95
N ASP A 410 71.10 -40.75 44.51
CA ASP A 410 71.51 -42.00 43.85
C ASP A 410 70.98 -43.18 44.66
N ALA A 411 70.45 -44.20 43.99
CA ALA A 411 69.95 -45.39 44.68
C ALA A 411 71.11 -46.35 44.99
N ASP A 412 71.62 -46.26 46.22
CA ASP A 412 72.73 -47.11 46.67
C ASP A 412 72.46 -48.60 46.44
N TYR A 413 73.50 -49.31 45.97
CA TYR A 413 73.48 -50.74 45.70
C TYR A 413 72.46 -51.22 44.64
N PHE A 414 71.88 -50.33 43.84
CA PHE A 414 70.89 -50.70 42.82
C PHE A 414 71.42 -51.75 41.83
N LYS A 415 72.68 -51.66 41.43
CA LYS A 415 73.34 -52.70 40.60
C LYS A 415 73.25 -54.10 41.21
N LYS A 416 73.41 -54.26 42.53
CA LYS A 416 73.28 -55.57 43.20
C LYS A 416 71.86 -56.12 43.10
N VAL A 417 70.85 -55.25 43.13
CA VAL A 417 69.45 -55.65 42.95
C VAL A 417 69.23 -56.19 41.55
N ASN A 418 69.74 -55.50 40.52
CA ASN A 418 69.67 -55.97 39.13
C ASN A 418 70.42 -57.29 38.93
N ASP A 419 71.62 -57.41 39.48
CA ASP A 419 72.47 -58.59 39.32
C ASP A 419 71.87 -59.84 40.00
N VAL A 420 71.16 -59.68 41.12
CA VAL A 420 70.58 -60.79 41.90
C VAL A 420 69.16 -61.14 41.46
N PHE A 421 68.33 -60.14 41.16
CA PHE A 421 66.89 -60.31 40.94
C PHE A 421 66.43 -60.00 39.51
N GLY A 422 67.34 -59.56 38.65
CA GLY A 422 67.05 -59.19 37.27
C GLY A 422 66.51 -57.77 37.11
N HIS A 423 66.60 -57.25 35.89
CA HIS A 423 66.23 -55.88 35.55
C HIS A 423 64.74 -55.56 35.79
N GLU A 424 63.84 -56.52 35.61
CA GLU A 424 62.41 -56.31 35.87
C GLU A 424 62.12 -55.97 37.35
N VAL A 425 62.92 -56.50 38.28
CA VAL A 425 62.81 -56.19 39.70
C VAL A 425 63.44 -54.83 40.00
N GLY A 426 64.56 -54.50 39.37
CA GLY A 426 65.14 -53.16 39.44
C GLY A 426 64.18 -52.08 38.95
N ASP A 427 63.47 -52.31 37.85
CA ASP A 427 62.47 -51.39 37.32
C ASP A 427 61.35 -51.13 38.33
N LYS A 428 60.87 -52.16 39.02
CA LYS A 428 59.88 -52.01 40.10
C LYS A 428 60.41 -51.20 41.28
N VAL A 429 61.70 -51.36 41.62
CA VAL A 429 62.35 -50.56 42.67
C VAL A 429 62.38 -49.09 42.26
N LEU A 430 62.78 -48.78 41.03
CA LEU A 430 62.81 -47.40 40.53
C LEU A 430 61.42 -46.75 40.49
N ILE A 431 60.39 -47.49 40.07
CA ILE A 431 59.00 -47.03 40.11
C ILE A 431 58.55 -46.77 41.55
N LYS A 432 58.95 -47.63 42.51
CA LYS A 432 58.56 -47.42 43.90
C LYS A 432 59.26 -46.23 44.53
N LEU A 433 60.55 -46.04 44.22
CA LEU A 433 61.31 -44.87 44.65
C LEU A 433 60.71 -43.57 44.08
N SER A 434 60.33 -43.56 42.80
CA SER A 434 59.72 -42.37 42.20
C SER A 434 58.40 -41.98 42.87
N GLN A 435 57.55 -42.95 43.20
CA GLN A 435 56.30 -42.72 43.93
C GLN A 435 56.56 -42.10 45.31
N ILE A 436 57.53 -42.64 46.05
CA ILE A 436 57.92 -42.10 47.37
C ILE A 436 58.38 -40.65 47.23
N MET A 437 59.23 -40.35 46.25
CA MET A 437 59.71 -38.98 46.02
C MET A 437 58.58 -38.01 45.69
N ILE A 438 57.62 -38.39 44.84
CA ILE A 438 56.44 -37.57 44.52
C ILE A 438 55.59 -37.31 45.77
N GLU A 439 55.34 -38.33 46.58
CA GLU A 439 54.51 -38.24 47.79
C GLU A 439 55.12 -37.33 48.87
N GLN A 440 56.45 -37.27 48.95
CA GLN A 440 57.16 -36.41 49.91
C GLN A 440 57.41 -34.98 49.40
N CYS A 441 57.35 -34.76 48.08
CA CYS A 441 57.59 -33.46 47.46
C CYS A 441 56.32 -32.59 47.38
N ARG A 442 56.49 -31.26 47.38
CA ARG A 442 55.38 -30.35 47.08
C ARG A 442 55.08 -30.37 45.59
N ARG A 443 53.87 -29.95 45.23
CA ARG A 443 53.46 -29.73 43.83
C ARG A 443 54.35 -28.74 43.05
N SER A 444 55.02 -27.83 43.76
CA SER A 444 55.97 -26.86 43.18
C SER A 444 57.36 -27.45 42.91
N ASP A 445 57.69 -28.57 43.54
CA ASP A 445 58.99 -29.20 43.44
C ASP A 445 59.03 -30.06 42.17
N ILE A 446 60.19 -30.08 41.50
CA ILE A 446 60.38 -30.76 40.22
C ILE A 446 61.21 -32.01 40.49
N VAL A 447 60.54 -33.16 40.48
CA VAL A 447 61.17 -34.47 40.66
C VAL A 447 61.49 -35.06 39.28
N CYS A 448 62.75 -35.38 39.06
CA CYS A 448 63.28 -35.83 37.77
C CYS A 448 64.08 -37.12 37.94
N ARG A 449 63.96 -38.05 36.98
CA ARG A 449 64.95 -39.11 36.80
C ARG A 449 66.02 -38.63 35.84
N PHE A 450 67.24 -38.48 36.33
CA PHE A 450 68.34 -37.90 35.54
C PHE A 450 68.98 -38.94 34.61
N GLY A 451 69.02 -40.21 35.02
CA GLY A 451 69.44 -41.34 34.20
C GLY A 451 69.80 -42.55 35.07
N GLY A 452 69.61 -43.77 34.56
CA GLY A 452 69.94 -44.98 35.33
C GLY A 452 69.20 -45.03 36.67
N GLU A 453 69.95 -45.06 37.77
CA GLU A 453 69.47 -45.02 39.15
C GLU A 453 69.53 -43.63 39.82
N GLU A 454 69.87 -42.58 39.06
CA GLU A 454 70.02 -41.21 39.55
C GLU A 454 68.72 -40.40 39.42
N PHE A 455 68.36 -39.71 40.51
CA PHE A 455 67.22 -38.80 40.61
C PHE A 455 67.67 -37.40 41.03
N VAL A 456 66.90 -36.40 40.61
CA VAL A 456 67.15 -34.99 40.91
C VAL A 456 65.86 -34.33 41.34
N ILE A 457 65.92 -33.56 42.43
CA ILE A 457 64.78 -32.78 42.92
C ILE A 457 65.18 -31.32 42.96
N LEU A 458 64.52 -30.48 42.14
CA LEU A 458 64.66 -29.04 42.20
C LEU A 458 63.52 -28.46 43.05
N MET A 459 63.86 -27.69 44.08
CA MET A 459 62.91 -27.16 45.06
C MET A 459 62.93 -25.62 45.04
N PRO A 460 62.06 -24.98 44.25
CA PRO A 460 61.90 -23.53 44.26
C PRO A 460 61.39 -23.03 45.63
N ALA A 461 61.89 -21.87 46.05
CA ALA A 461 61.57 -21.25 47.34
C ALA A 461 61.88 -22.13 48.57
N ALA A 462 62.89 -23.01 48.47
CA ALA A 462 63.37 -23.83 49.58
C ALA A 462 64.81 -23.45 49.94
N ASN A 463 65.06 -23.22 51.23
CA ASN A 463 66.41 -23.03 51.76
C ASN A 463 67.02 -24.38 52.18
N GLN A 464 68.30 -24.37 52.54
CA GLN A 464 69.04 -25.58 52.91
C GLN A 464 68.37 -26.37 54.05
N THR A 465 67.90 -25.70 55.11
CA THR A 465 67.23 -26.36 56.24
C THR A 465 65.97 -27.08 55.79
N THR A 466 65.14 -26.40 54.99
CA THR A 466 63.89 -26.96 54.45
C THR A 466 64.16 -28.15 53.54
N ALA A 467 65.25 -28.12 52.76
CA ALA A 467 65.63 -29.19 51.84
C ALA A 467 66.19 -30.44 52.55
N ILE A 468 66.71 -30.31 53.78
CA ILE A 468 67.23 -31.43 54.58
C ILE A 468 66.15 -32.09 55.44
N GLU A 469 65.19 -31.31 55.93
CA GLU A 469 64.07 -31.80 56.75
C GLU A 469 63.05 -32.65 55.98
N ARG A 470 63.13 -32.64 54.65
CA ARG A 470 62.21 -33.31 53.73
C ARG A 470 62.96 -34.35 52.92
#